data_AF-A0A4Q1K4L3-F1
#
_entry.id   AF-A0A4Q1K4L3-F1
#
_cell.length_a   1.000
_cell.length_b   1.000
_cell.length_c   1.000
_cell.angle_alpha   90.00
_cell.angle_beta   90.00
_cell.angle_gamma   90.00
#
_symmetry.space_group_name_H-M   'P 1'
#
loop_
_entity.id
_entity.type
_entity.pdbx_description
1 polymer ?
#
loop_
_entity_poly.entity_id
_entity_poly.type
_entity_poly.pdbx_seq_one_letter_code
_entity_poly.pdbx_strand_id
1 'polypeptide(L)'
;MKRVVEYRKLLEVDKNVTLKELKTIYRNSMKDAHPDKFVNDEAGKLAAEERSKEIIGAYHFLVSIAAETVEKNLPEFQETITNSSILEFYLEKQTLFVTYLNGMSYEYIGVPKNVYIKMINAESPNRFAKRHIYGNYIYRKSGELVEA
;
A
#
# COMPACT_ATOMS: atom_id res chain seq x y z
N MET A 1 -5.41 5.03 7.67
CA MET A 1 -6.18 5.83 6.70
C MET A 1 -5.48 7.10 6.22
N LYS A 2 -4.80 7.89 7.08
CA LYS A 2 -4.16 9.16 6.68
C LYS A 2 -3.26 9.04 5.43
N ARG A 3 -2.36 8.05 5.38
CA ARG A 3 -1.48 7.77 4.22
C ARG A 3 -2.23 7.64 2.88
N VAL A 4 -3.36 6.92 2.87
CA VAL A 4 -4.15 6.73 1.64
C VAL A 4 -4.74 8.06 1.17
N VAL A 5 -5.24 8.87 2.11
CA VAL A 5 -5.82 10.19 1.82
C VAL A 5 -4.75 11.16 1.33
N GLU A 6 -3.58 11.15 1.96
CA GLU A 6 -2.42 11.98 1.57
C GLU A 6 -1.95 11.65 0.15
N TYR A 7 -1.82 10.38 -0.20
CA TYR A 7 -1.41 9.98 -1.55
C TYR A 7 -2.47 10.27 -2.61
N ARG A 8 -3.75 10.09 -2.28
CA ARG A 8 -4.85 10.50 -3.17
C ARG A 8 -4.82 12.01 -3.43
N LYS A 9 -4.63 12.80 -2.37
CA LYS A 9 -4.49 14.26 -2.50
C LYS A 9 -3.25 14.65 -3.30
N LEU A 10 -2.13 13.95 -3.09
CA LEU A 10 -0.86 14.21 -3.77
C LEU A 10 -0.95 14.04 -5.28
N LEU A 11 -1.68 13.02 -5.74
CA LEU A 11 -1.90 12.73 -7.16
C LEU A 11 -3.21 13.31 -7.71
N GLU A 12 -3.96 14.05 -6.89
CA GLU A 12 -5.26 14.66 -7.24
C GLU A 12 -6.29 13.63 -7.76
N VAL A 13 -6.32 12.46 -7.12
CA VAL A 13 -7.22 11.35 -7.49
C VAL A 13 -8.22 11.04 -6.38
N ASP A 14 -9.36 10.47 -6.76
CA ASP A 14 -10.34 9.98 -5.80
C ASP A 14 -10.14 8.48 -5.47
N LYS A 15 -11.13 7.87 -4.83
CA LYS A 15 -11.11 6.45 -4.44
C LYS A 15 -11.43 5.46 -5.57
N ASN A 16 -12.01 5.95 -6.66
CA ASN A 16 -12.49 5.19 -7.82
C ASN A 16 -11.52 5.27 -9.00
N VAL A 17 -10.41 6.00 -8.88
CA VAL A 17 -9.38 6.11 -9.92
C VAL A 17 -8.96 4.73 -10.43
N THR A 18 -8.92 4.60 -11.74
CA THR A 18 -8.52 3.37 -12.44
C THR A 18 -7.00 3.23 -12.52
N LEU A 19 -6.51 2.02 -12.77
CA LEU A 19 -5.07 1.80 -13.01
C LEU A 19 -4.57 2.62 -14.22
N LYS A 20 -5.39 2.72 -15.26
CA LYS A 20 -5.08 3.50 -16.46
C LYS A 20 -4.92 4.99 -16.16
N GLU A 21 -5.80 5.56 -15.34
CA GLU A 21 -5.72 6.95 -14.91
C GLU A 21 -4.50 7.20 -14.03
N LEU A 22 -4.26 6.35 -13.02
CA LEU A 22 -3.05 6.43 -12.17
C LEU A 22 -1.77 6.42 -13.01
N LYS A 23 -1.69 5.53 -14.00
CA LYS A 23 -0.54 5.42 -14.91
C LYS A 23 -0.36 6.67 -15.78
N THR A 24 -1.46 7.27 -16.22
CA THR A 24 -1.45 8.51 -17.00
C THR A 24 -0.98 9.69 -16.15
N ILE A 25 -1.51 9.83 -14.93
CA ILE A 25 -1.14 10.87 -13.96
C ILE A 25 0.33 10.75 -13.58
N TYR A 26 0.81 9.54 -13.30
CA TYR A 26 2.21 9.27 -13.00
C TYR A 26 3.12 9.72 -14.14
N ARG A 27 2.82 9.33 -15.39
CA ARG A 27 3.61 9.73 -16.57
C ARG A 27 3.65 11.24 -16.78
N ASN A 28 2.54 11.92 -16.57
CA ASN A 28 2.47 13.38 -16.71
C ASN A 28 3.28 14.06 -15.59
N SER A 29 3.10 13.63 -14.35
CA SER A 29 3.80 14.14 -13.19
C SER A 29 5.34 14.01 -13.31
N MET A 30 5.82 12.89 -13.85
CA MET A 30 7.26 12.68 -14.06
C MET A 30 7.85 13.54 -15.19
N LYS A 31 7.05 13.93 -16.19
CA LYS A 31 7.48 14.90 -17.21
C LYS A 31 7.64 16.30 -16.63
N ASP A 32 6.80 16.64 -15.65
CA ASP A 32 6.82 17.96 -15.03
C ASP A 32 8.01 18.15 -14.09
N ALA A 33 8.49 17.08 -13.47
CA ALA A 33 9.64 17.07 -12.56
C ALA A 33 10.98 16.70 -13.23
N HIS A 34 11.10 16.75 -14.57
CA HIS A 34 12.32 16.32 -15.24
C HIS A 34 13.52 17.25 -14.92
N PRO A 35 14.70 16.71 -14.54
CA PRO A 35 15.86 17.50 -14.10
C PRO A 35 16.39 18.48 -15.17
N ASP A 36 16.17 18.19 -16.46
CA ASP A 36 16.50 19.11 -17.56
C ASP A 36 15.78 20.46 -17.48
N LYS A 37 14.67 20.57 -16.72
CA LYS A 37 13.97 21.83 -16.51
C LYS A 37 14.65 22.76 -15.50
N PHE A 38 15.65 22.28 -14.75
CA PHE A 38 16.29 23.01 -13.64
C PHE A 38 17.78 23.27 -13.90
N VAL A 39 18.11 23.89 -15.03
CA VAL A 39 19.50 24.22 -15.38
C VAL A 39 20.02 25.32 -14.43
N ASN A 40 21.16 25.07 -13.78
CA ASN A 40 21.80 25.96 -12.80
C ASN A 40 20.98 26.29 -11.53
N ASP A 41 19.97 25.48 -11.21
CA ASP A 41 19.19 25.60 -9.97
C ASP A 41 19.32 24.32 -9.14
N GLU A 42 20.31 24.27 -8.26
CA GLU A 42 20.53 23.12 -7.36
C GLU A 42 19.37 22.92 -6.38
N ALA A 43 18.75 24.00 -5.91
CA ALA A 43 17.60 23.93 -5.00
C ALA A 43 16.36 23.36 -5.72
N GLY A 44 16.11 23.81 -6.95
CA GLY A 44 15.04 23.29 -7.81
C GLY A 44 15.23 21.82 -8.16
N LYS A 45 16.47 21.38 -8.45
CA LYS A 45 16.78 19.96 -8.66
C LYS A 45 16.47 19.10 -7.45
N LEU A 46 16.95 19.49 -6.26
CA LEU A 46 16.68 18.74 -5.03
C LEU A 46 15.17 18.66 -4.74
N ALA A 47 14.45 19.76 -4.89
CA ALA A 47 12.99 19.78 -4.71
C ALA A 47 12.27 18.87 -5.72
N ALA A 48 12.71 18.85 -6.98
CA ALA A 48 12.15 17.98 -8.01
C ALA A 48 12.43 16.49 -7.74
N GLU A 49 13.62 16.15 -7.23
CA GLU A 49 13.98 14.79 -6.83
C GLU A 49 13.12 14.30 -5.66
N GLU A 50 12.96 15.12 -4.61
CA GLU A 50 12.10 14.80 -3.45
C GLU A 50 10.65 14.60 -3.90
N ARG A 51 10.11 15.54 -4.68
CA ARG A 51 8.77 15.45 -5.27
C ARG A 51 8.60 14.17 -6.09
N SER A 52 9.58 13.81 -6.91
CA SER A 52 9.53 12.61 -7.74
C SER A 52 9.48 11.34 -6.89
N LYS A 53 10.29 11.26 -5.82
CA LYS A 53 10.26 10.13 -4.88
C LYS A 53 8.88 9.97 -4.22
N GLU A 54 8.26 11.07 -3.79
CA GLU A 54 6.91 11.05 -3.22
C GLU A 54 5.87 10.56 -4.23
N ILE A 55 5.93 11.05 -5.47
CA ILE A 55 4.99 10.69 -6.54
C ILE A 55 5.14 9.22 -6.91
N ILE A 56 6.38 8.71 -7.06
CA ILE A 56 6.66 7.28 -7.30
C ILE A 56 6.07 6.43 -6.16
N GLY A 57 6.34 6.82 -4.91
CA GLY A 57 5.83 6.10 -3.74
C GLY A 57 4.30 6.08 -3.66
N ALA A 58 3.65 7.21 -3.92
CA ALA A 58 2.20 7.32 -3.93
C ALA A 58 1.57 6.54 -5.08
N TYR A 59 2.16 6.58 -6.27
CA TYR A 59 1.70 5.83 -7.43
C TYR A 59 1.72 4.32 -7.15
N HIS A 60 2.87 3.75 -6.78
CA HIS A 60 2.95 2.32 -6.50
C HIS A 60 2.07 1.90 -5.33
N PHE A 61 1.92 2.75 -4.32
CA PHE A 61 1.00 2.47 -3.23
C PHE A 61 -0.46 2.43 -3.70
N LEU A 62 -0.93 3.43 -4.46
CA LEU A 62 -2.31 3.47 -4.91
C LEU A 62 -2.64 2.36 -5.90
N VAL A 63 -1.70 2.03 -6.80
CA VAL A 63 -1.80 0.85 -7.68
C VAL A 63 -1.96 -0.42 -6.83
N SER A 64 -1.13 -0.61 -5.80
CA SER A 64 -1.18 -1.82 -4.97
C SER A 64 -2.47 -2.05 -4.17
N ILE A 65 -3.30 -1.01 -3.99
CA ILE A 65 -4.60 -1.08 -3.30
C ILE A 65 -5.78 -0.84 -4.24
N ALA A 66 -5.54 -0.66 -5.53
CA ALA A 66 -6.58 -0.45 -6.52
C ALA A 66 -7.48 -1.69 -6.63
N ALA A 67 -8.76 -1.50 -6.90
CA ALA A 67 -9.73 -2.60 -6.98
C ALA A 67 -9.29 -3.67 -8.00
N GLU A 68 -8.81 -3.23 -9.17
CA GLU A 68 -8.29 -4.10 -10.23
C GLU A 68 -7.11 -4.97 -9.75
N THR A 69 -6.18 -4.40 -8.98
CA THR A 69 -5.04 -5.14 -8.41
C THR A 69 -5.48 -6.11 -7.32
N VAL A 70 -6.41 -5.69 -6.46
CA VAL A 70 -6.96 -6.53 -5.39
C VAL A 70 -7.71 -7.72 -5.98
N GLU A 71 -8.51 -7.51 -7.03
CA GLU A 71 -9.23 -8.56 -7.74
C GLU A 71 -8.28 -9.56 -8.39
N LYS A 72 -7.23 -9.07 -9.08
CA LYS A 72 -6.19 -9.91 -9.68
C LYS A 72 -5.50 -10.81 -8.64
N ASN A 73 -5.22 -10.28 -7.45
CA ASN A 73 -4.51 -10.99 -6.39
C ASN A 73 -5.44 -11.78 -5.44
N LEU A 74 -6.77 -11.67 -5.62
CA LEU A 74 -7.76 -12.27 -4.72
C LEU A 74 -7.60 -13.80 -4.59
N PRO A 75 -7.32 -14.58 -5.65
CA PRO A 75 -7.14 -16.03 -5.52
C PRO A 75 -5.96 -16.41 -4.60
N GLU A 76 -4.79 -15.77 -4.78
CA GLU A 76 -3.59 -16.02 -3.95
C GLU A 76 -3.82 -15.58 -2.50
N PHE A 77 -4.51 -14.46 -2.32
CA PHE A 77 -4.89 -13.98 -0.99
C PHE A 77 -5.79 -14.99 -0.27
N GLN A 78 -6.88 -15.44 -0.91
CA GLN A 78 -7.82 -16.40 -0.33
C GLN A 78 -7.14 -17.73 0.00
N GLU A 79 -6.28 -18.23 -0.89
CA GLU A 79 -5.49 -19.44 -0.65
C GLU A 79 -4.59 -19.27 0.59
N THR A 80 -3.88 -18.15 0.67
CA THR A 80 -2.97 -17.86 1.79
C THR A 80 -3.71 -17.78 3.12
N ILE A 81 -4.79 -16.99 3.21
CA ILE A 81 -5.49 -16.79 4.49
C ILE A 81 -6.32 -18.00 4.94
N THR A 82 -6.58 -18.93 4.03
CA THR A 82 -7.33 -20.16 4.32
C THR A 82 -6.40 -21.29 4.73
N ASN A 83 -5.29 -21.48 4.02
CA ASN A 83 -4.45 -22.67 4.13
C ASN A 83 -3.10 -22.42 4.78
N SER A 84 -2.68 -21.17 4.98
CA SER A 84 -1.42 -20.84 5.63
C SER A 84 -1.63 -20.19 6.99
N SER A 85 -0.87 -20.64 8.00
CA SER A 85 -0.88 -20.01 9.31
C SER A 85 -0.03 -18.74 9.33
N ILE A 86 -0.38 -17.80 10.21
CA ILE A 86 0.44 -16.62 10.46
C ILE A 86 1.74 -17.07 11.11
N LEU A 87 2.86 -16.72 10.49
CA LEU A 87 4.21 -16.94 11.02
C LEU A 87 4.56 -15.84 12.03
N GLU A 88 4.40 -14.59 11.63
CA GLU A 88 4.69 -13.43 12.45
C GLU A 88 3.85 -12.23 12.01
N PHE A 89 3.71 -11.25 12.90
CA PHE A 89 3.02 -10.00 12.59
C PHE A 89 3.48 -8.87 13.50
N TYR A 90 3.50 -7.65 12.96
CA TYR A 90 3.84 -6.44 13.72
C TYR A 90 3.06 -5.23 13.23
N LEU A 91 2.97 -4.19 14.06
CA LEU A 91 2.30 -2.94 13.73
C LEU A 91 3.31 -1.80 13.61
N GLU A 92 3.37 -1.16 12.45
CA GLU A 92 4.14 0.07 12.25
C GLU A 92 3.25 1.14 11.60
N LYS A 93 3.24 2.36 12.17
CA LYS A 93 2.51 3.53 11.62
C LYS A 93 1.05 3.22 11.22
N GLN A 94 0.33 2.49 12.07
CA GLN A 94 -1.05 2.01 11.84
C GLN A 94 -1.19 1.07 10.62
N THR A 95 -0.13 0.40 10.21
CA THR A 95 -0.13 -0.66 9.21
C THR A 95 0.27 -1.95 9.91
N LEU A 96 -0.62 -2.94 9.86
CA LEU A 96 -0.35 -4.28 10.37
C LEU A 96 0.31 -5.08 9.25
N PHE A 97 1.52 -5.55 9.48
CA PHE A 97 2.25 -6.44 8.60
C PHE A 97 2.05 -7.87 9.10
N VAL A 98 1.67 -8.78 8.20
CA VAL A 98 1.43 -10.19 8.51
C VAL A 98 2.16 -11.04 7.50
N THR A 99 3.08 -11.87 8.00
CA THR A 99 3.81 -12.87 7.22
C THR A 99 3.21 -14.25 7.48
N TYR A 100 3.03 -15.04 6.44
CA TYR A 100 2.44 -16.38 6.50
C TYR A 100 3.50 -17.46 6.26
N LEU A 101 3.24 -18.69 6.69
CA LEU A 101 4.18 -19.81 6.54
C LEU A 101 4.49 -20.17 5.08
N ASN A 102 3.62 -19.81 4.13
CA ASN A 102 3.87 -19.99 2.70
C ASN A 102 4.78 -18.90 2.10
N GLY A 103 5.36 -18.03 2.93
CA GLY A 103 6.25 -16.94 2.50
C GLY A 103 5.52 -15.68 2.03
N MET A 104 4.20 -15.71 1.88
CA MET A 104 3.43 -14.52 1.50
C MET A 104 3.33 -13.53 2.65
N SER A 105 3.30 -12.24 2.32
CA SER A 105 3.19 -11.16 3.29
C SER A 105 2.16 -10.13 2.86
N TYR A 106 1.32 -9.68 3.79
CA TYR A 106 0.27 -8.70 3.53
C TYR A 106 0.32 -7.55 4.53
N GLU A 107 0.04 -6.34 4.03
CA GLU A 107 -0.13 -5.13 4.82
C GLU A 107 -1.62 -4.83 4.96
N TYR A 108 -2.08 -4.51 6.17
CA TYR A 108 -3.42 -4.02 6.45
C TYR A 108 -3.35 -2.58 6.97
N ILE A 109 -3.90 -1.64 6.20
CA ILE A 109 -3.73 -0.21 6.41
C ILE A 109 -4.81 0.35 7.32
N GLY A 110 -4.40 1.15 8.30
CA GLY A 110 -5.28 1.83 9.24
C GLY A 110 -5.72 0.97 10.42
N VAL A 111 -5.00 -0.11 10.72
CA VAL A 111 -5.28 -0.95 11.89
C VAL A 111 -4.97 -0.15 13.16
N PRO A 112 -5.96 0.08 14.03
CA PRO A 112 -5.75 0.79 15.29
C PRO A 112 -4.88 -0.02 16.26
N LYS A 113 -4.09 0.69 17.09
CA LYS A 113 -3.18 0.05 18.08
C LYS A 113 -3.93 -0.88 19.06
N ASN A 114 -5.14 -0.53 19.47
CA ASN A 114 -5.94 -1.37 20.36
C ASN A 114 -6.38 -2.70 19.69
N VAL A 115 -6.62 -2.72 18.37
CA VAL A 115 -6.91 -3.96 17.63
C VAL A 115 -5.68 -4.85 17.58
N TYR A 116 -4.50 -4.26 17.32
CA TYR A 116 -3.23 -5.00 17.34
C TYR A 116 -2.92 -5.60 18.72
N ILE A 117 -3.10 -4.83 19.82
CA ILE A 117 -2.91 -5.35 21.18
C ILE A 117 -3.85 -6.53 21.45
N LYS A 118 -5.11 -6.47 20.99
CA LYS A 118 -6.04 -7.60 21.11
C LYS A 118 -5.59 -8.82 20.30
N MET A 119 -4.99 -8.61 19.12
CA MET A 119 -4.46 -9.70 18.29
C MET A 119 -3.28 -10.42 18.95
N ILE A 120 -2.34 -9.66 19.54
CA ILE A 120 -1.18 -10.24 20.27
C ILE A 120 -1.65 -11.12 21.43
N ASN A 121 -2.70 -10.70 22.14
CA ASN A 121 -3.22 -11.41 23.31
C ASN A 121 -4.31 -12.43 22.96
N ALA A 122 -4.61 -12.65 21.67
CA ALA A 122 -5.62 -13.60 21.25
C ALA A 122 -5.08 -15.04 21.37
N GLU A 123 -5.95 -15.98 21.76
CA GLU A 123 -5.65 -17.41 21.79
C GLU A 123 -5.11 -17.93 20.44
N SER A 124 -5.61 -17.36 19.34
CA SER A 124 -5.15 -17.68 17.99
C SER A 124 -5.12 -16.43 17.12
N PRO A 125 -3.94 -15.95 16.71
CA PRO A 125 -3.80 -14.85 15.75
C PRO A 125 -4.56 -15.10 14.45
N ASN A 126 -4.54 -16.32 13.92
CA ASN A 126 -5.29 -16.69 12.71
C ASN A 126 -6.80 -16.50 12.89
N ARG A 127 -7.36 -17.01 13.99
CA ARG A 127 -8.81 -16.86 14.28
C ARG A 127 -9.18 -15.40 14.50
N PHE A 128 -8.31 -14.64 15.17
CA PHE A 128 -8.48 -13.21 15.37
C PHE A 128 -8.49 -12.46 14.03
N ALA A 129 -7.49 -12.71 13.18
CA ALA A 129 -7.36 -12.08 11.88
C ALA A 129 -8.58 -12.35 10.97
N LYS A 130 -9.06 -13.60 10.95
CA LYS A 130 -10.28 -13.98 10.22
C LYS A 130 -11.53 -13.20 10.63
N ARG A 131 -11.66 -12.86 11.91
CA ARG A 131 -12.85 -12.16 12.46
C ARG A 131 -12.74 -10.64 12.43
N HIS A 132 -11.53 -10.13 12.58
CA HIS A 132 -11.32 -8.72 12.92
C HIS A 132 -10.43 -7.97 11.94
N ILE A 133 -9.64 -8.65 11.12
CA ILE A 133 -8.70 -8.02 10.18
C ILE A 133 -9.18 -8.16 8.75
N TYR A 134 -9.43 -9.39 8.28
CA TYR A 134 -9.76 -9.65 6.88
C TYR A 134 -11.12 -9.02 6.52
N GLY A 135 -11.17 -8.31 5.39
CA GLY A 135 -12.36 -7.59 4.93
C GLY A 135 -12.67 -6.28 5.66
N ASN A 136 -12.05 -6.01 6.82
CA ASN A 136 -12.31 -4.79 7.61
C ASN A 136 -11.32 -3.65 7.31
N TYR A 137 -10.19 -3.95 6.68
CA TYR A 137 -9.15 -2.98 6.37
C TYR A 137 -8.76 -3.06 4.90
N ILE A 138 -8.35 -1.93 4.33
CA ILE A 138 -7.64 -1.91 3.05
C ILE A 138 -6.39 -2.75 3.23
N TYR A 139 -6.14 -3.68 2.32
CA TYR A 139 -4.97 -4.54 2.35
C TYR A 139 -4.24 -4.52 1.01
N ARG A 140 -2.97 -4.91 1.04
CA ARG A 140 -2.16 -5.16 -0.15
C ARG A 140 -1.13 -6.23 0.12
N LYS A 141 -0.60 -6.83 -0.94
CA LYS A 141 0.57 -7.70 -0.86
C LYS A 141 1.82 -6.85 -0.58
N SER A 142 2.70 -7.35 0.28
CA SER A 142 3.94 -6.66 0.68
C SER A 142 5.07 -6.97 -0.30
N GLY A 143 6.00 -6.05 -0.48
CA GLY A 143 7.27 -6.30 -1.18
C GLY A 143 7.20 -6.43 -2.70
N GLU A 144 6.02 -6.43 -3.31
CA GLU A 144 5.86 -6.51 -4.76
C GLU A 144 5.75 -5.09 -5.34
N LEU A 145 6.66 -4.73 -6.24
CA LEU A 145 6.47 -3.57 -7.11
C LEU A 145 5.33 -3.88 -8.05
N VAL A 146 4.15 -3.33 -7.76
CA VAL A 146 2.97 -3.57 -8.58
C VAL A 146 3.08 -2.74 -9.85
N GLU A 147 3.11 -3.44 -10.99
CA GLU A 147 2.98 -2.83 -12.32
C GLU A 147 1.49 -2.54 -12.60
N ALA A 148 1.21 -1.34 -13.11
CA ALA A 148 -0.12 -0.90 -13.54
C ALA A 148 -0.33 -1.07 -15.05
#